data_AF-K9TV11-F1
#
_entry.id   AF-K9TV11-F1
#
_cell.length_a   1.000
_cell.length_b   1.000
_cell.length_c   1.000
_cell.angle_alpha   90.00
_cell.angle_beta   90.00
_cell.angle_gamma   90.00
#
_symmetry.space_group_name_H-M   'P 1'
#
loop_
_entity.id
_entity.type
_entity.pdbx_description
1 polymer ?
#
loop_
_entity_poly.entity_id
_entity_poly.type
_entity_poly.pdbx_seq_one_letter_code
_entity_poly.pdbx_strand_id
1 'polypeptide(L)' 'MTQAQKRNSLKADRFTESVSREMTRVALQYSAVNLAQGFPDFPCPPQLKRAACEAIETDLN' A
#
# COMPACT_ATOMS: atom_id res chain seq x y z
N MET A 1 39.60 -0.54 9.96
CA MET A 1 38.34 0.12 9.56
C MET A 1 37.20 -0.65 10.19
N THR A 2 36.60 -0.12 11.24
CA THR A 2 35.48 -0.74 11.96
C THR A 2 34.23 -0.70 11.08
N GLN A 3 33.72 -1.87 10.69
CA GLN A 3 32.48 -1.98 9.95
C GLN A 3 31.34 -1.56 10.89
N ALA A 4 30.57 -0.53 10.50
CA ALA A 4 29.40 -0.10 11.27
C ALA A 4 28.41 -1.27 11.34
N GLN A 5 28.12 -1.76 12.56
CA GLN A 5 27.16 -2.84 12.74
C GLN A 5 25.79 -2.41 12.22
N LYS A 6 25.26 -3.19 11.26
CA LYS A 6 23.89 -3.08 10.78
C LYS A 6 22.92 -3.13 11.97
N ARG A 7 22.07 -2.10 12.09
CA ARG A 7 21.11 -1.92 13.20
C ARG A 7 19.82 -2.73 13.02
N ASN A 8 19.66 -3.44 11.90
CA ASN A 8 18.48 -4.20 11.58
C ASN A 8 18.64 -5.69 11.91
N SER A 9 17.51 -6.36 12.22
CA SER A 9 17.51 -7.80 12.45
C SER A 9 17.66 -8.56 11.13
N LEU A 10 18.14 -9.81 11.23
CA LEU A 10 18.22 -10.71 10.08
C LEU A 10 16.86 -10.95 9.40
N LYS A 11 15.76 -10.87 10.15
CA LYS A 11 14.39 -10.98 9.59
C LYS A 11 14.05 -9.76 8.74
N ALA A 12 14.42 -8.57 9.20
CA ALA A 12 14.18 -7.33 8.46
C ALA A 12 14.98 -7.27 7.16
N ASP A 13 16.19 -7.83 7.13
CA ASP A 13 17.03 -7.91 5.90
C ASP A 13 16.39 -8.75 4.76
N ARG A 14 15.34 -9.53 5.03
CA ARG A 14 14.68 -10.36 4.00
C ARG A 14 13.59 -9.64 3.21
N PHE A 15 13.15 -8.46 3.66
CA PHE A 15 12.13 -7.69 2.93
C PHE A 15 12.75 -7.04 1.69
N THR A 16 12.10 -7.23 0.55
CA THR A 16 12.47 -6.61 -0.73
C THR A 16 11.41 -5.62 -1.19
N GLU A 17 11.69 -4.88 -2.25
CA GLU A 17 10.69 -4.02 -2.88
C GLU A 17 9.50 -4.83 -3.38
N SER A 18 8.28 -4.31 -3.17
CA SER A 18 7.07 -4.91 -3.73
C SER A 18 6.96 -4.57 -5.21
N VAL A 19 6.87 -5.59 -6.06
CA VAL A 19 6.72 -5.45 -7.52
C VAL A 19 5.50 -4.59 -7.88
N SER A 20 4.37 -4.72 -7.18
CA SER A 20 3.18 -3.89 -7.45
C SER A 20 3.42 -2.40 -7.21
N ARG A 21 4.25 -2.04 -6.22
CA ARG A 21 4.63 -0.64 -5.95
C ARG A 21 5.61 -0.11 -6.99
N GLU A 22 6.55 -0.94 -7.40
CA GLU A 22 7.48 -0.62 -8.48
C GLU A 22 6.75 -0.34 -9.79
N MET A 23 5.84 -1.23 -10.20
CA MET A 23 5.03 -1.05 -11.41
C MET A 23 4.16 0.20 -11.33
N THR A 24 3.65 0.55 -10.13
CA THR A 24 2.90 1.80 -9.94
C THR A 24 3.77 3.03 -10.22
N ARG A 25 5.04 3.06 -9.76
CA ARG A 25 5.95 4.18 -10.06
C ARG A 25 6.24 4.29 -11.56
N VAL A 26 6.51 3.17 -12.22
CA VAL A 26 6.78 3.13 -13.67
C VAL A 26 5.56 3.61 -14.46
N ALA A 27 4.36 3.10 -14.15
CA ALA A 27 3.14 3.51 -14.84
C ALA A 27 2.86 5.01 -14.68
N LEU A 28 3.06 5.58 -13.48
CA LEU A 28 2.93 7.02 -13.25
C LEU A 28 3.96 7.84 -14.03
N GLN A 29 5.22 7.41 -14.08
CA GLN A 29 6.29 8.10 -14.80
C GLN A 29 5.98 8.24 -16.31
N TYR A 30 5.38 7.21 -16.90
CA TYR A 30 5.10 7.17 -18.34
C TYR A 30 3.62 7.42 -18.69
N SER A 31 2.79 7.80 -17.72
CA SER A 31 1.33 7.93 -17.89
C SER A 31 0.70 6.69 -18.56
N ALA A 32 1.18 5.50 -18.19
CA ALA A 32 0.74 4.23 -18.74
C ALA A 32 -0.42 3.61 -17.94
N VAL A 33 -1.16 2.70 -18.57
CA VAL A 33 -2.21 1.91 -17.89
C VAL A 33 -1.57 0.94 -16.89
N ASN A 34 -1.97 1.01 -15.62
CA ASN A 34 -1.40 0.19 -14.55
C ASN A 34 -2.23 -1.06 -14.25
N LEU A 35 -1.91 -2.19 -14.90
CA LEU A 35 -2.57 -3.47 -14.65
C LEU A 35 -2.00 -4.26 -13.45
N ALA A 36 -0.97 -3.74 -12.79
CA ALA A 36 -0.38 -4.35 -11.59
C ALA A 36 -1.13 -3.97 -10.29
N GLN A 37 -2.07 -3.03 -10.38
CA GLN A 37 -2.84 -2.52 -9.25
C GLN A 37 -4.00 -3.47 -8.91
N GLY A 38 -4.08 -3.89 -7.65
CA GLY A 38 -5.10 -4.83 -7.15
C GLY A 38 -6.34 -4.16 -6.56
N PHE A 39 -6.63 -2.90 -6.91
CA PHE A 39 -7.79 -2.16 -6.40
C PHE A 39 -8.50 -1.41 -7.55
N PRO A 40 -9.80 -1.12 -7.41
CA PRO A 40 -10.59 -0.49 -8.48
C PRO A 40 -10.19 0.98 -8.71
N ASP A 41 -10.27 1.41 -9.96
CA ASP A 41 -10.10 2.81 -10.41
C ASP A 41 -11.42 3.60 -10.39
N PHE A 42 -12.49 3.00 -9.88
CA PHE A 42 -13.81 3.61 -9.70
C PHE A 42 -14.15 3.78 -8.22
N PRO A 43 -15.06 4.71 -7.88
CA PRO A 43 -15.41 4.97 -6.48
C PRO A 43 -16.08 3.77 -5.81
N CYS A 44 -15.78 3.57 -4.54
CA CYS A 44 -16.47 2.62 -3.68
C CYS A 44 -18.00 2.88 -3.64
N PRO A 45 -18.86 1.83 -3.62
CA PRO A 45 -20.31 1.98 -3.55
C PRO A 45 -20.78 2.85 -2.38
N PRO A 46 -21.79 3.74 -2.57
CA PRO A 46 -22.25 4.66 -1.54
C PRO A 46 -22.71 3.99 -0.25
N GLN A 47 -23.32 2.82 -0.34
CA GLN A 47 -23.82 2.06 0.81
C GLN A 47 -22.68 1.61 1.72
N LEU A 48 -21.57 1.16 1.13
CA LEU A 48 -20.39 0.73 1.88
C LEU A 48 -19.71 1.92 2.57
N LYS A 49 -19.65 3.08 1.90
CA LYS A 49 -19.15 4.32 2.51
C LYS A 49 -19.99 4.74 3.72
N ARG A 50 -21.32 4.71 3.61
CA ARG A 50 -22.22 5.06 4.73
C ARG A 50 -22.07 4.11 5.91
N ALA A 51 -22.02 2.80 5.65
CA ALA A 51 -21.83 1.81 6.70
C ALA A 51 -20.51 2.00 7.46
N ALA A 52 -19.43 2.35 6.75
CA ALA A 52 -18.16 2.67 7.38
C ALA A 52 -18.23 3.94 8.25
N CYS A 53 -18.90 5.00 7.79
CA CYS A 53 -19.12 6.21 8.58
C CYS A 53 -19.92 5.94 9.85
N GLU A 54 -21.05 5.23 9.73
CA GLU A 54 -21.92 4.89 10.86
C GLU A 54 -21.14 4.08 11.91
N ALA A 55 -20.35 3.09 11.49
CA ALA A 55 -19.54 2.29 12.42
C ALA A 55 -18.56 3.16 13.23
N ILE A 56 -17.94 4.16 12.60
CA ILE A 56 -17.06 5.12 13.27
C ILE A 56 -17.85 6.00 14.24
N GLU A 57 -19.01 6.52 13.81
CA GLU A 57 -19.84 7.43 14.60
C GLU A 57 -20.48 6.77 15.83
N THR A 58 -20.76 5.47 15.76
CA THR A 58 -21.32 4.71 16.89
C THR A 58 -20.32 4.48 18.03
N ASP A 59 -19.02 4.72 17.81
CA ASP A 59 -17.94 4.67 18.82
C ASP A 59 -17.97 3.42 19.71
N LEU A 60 -18.33 2.28 19.12
CA LEU A 60 -18.36 0.99 19.80
C LEU A 60 -16.93 0.41 19.83
N ASN A 61 -16.31 0.43 21.01
CA ASN A 61 -15.01 -0.20 21.30
C ASN A 61 -15.17 -1.57 21.97
#